data_AF-A0A1C4JGR1-F1
#
_entry.id   AF-A0A1C4JGR1-F1
#
_cell.length_a   1.000
_cell.length_b   1.000
_cell.length_c   1.000
_cell.angle_alpha   90.00
_cell.angle_beta   90.00
_cell.angle_gamma   90.00
#
_symmetry.space_group_name_H-M   'P 1'
#
loop_
_entity.id
_entity.type
_entity.pdbx_description
1 polymer ?
#
loop_
_entity_poly.entity_id
_entity_poly.type
_entity_poly.pdbx_seq_one_letter_code
_entity_poly.pdbx_strand_id
1 'polypeptide(L)' 'MPPRGSYEENHDIPLELGGSRRDPGNLWPEPYSGTKTATTKDGVETKLKNAVCKGTITLSAARTAIKNNWTTALSVTGIG' A
#
# COMPACT_ATOMS: atom_id res chain seq x y z
N MET A 1 15.92 8.95 19.29
CA MET A 1 14.57 8.56 18.82
C MET A 1 14.08 9.67 17.89
N PRO A 2 13.51 9.34 16.72
CA PRO A 2 12.92 10.34 15.83
C PRO A 2 11.74 11.06 16.53
N PRO A 3 11.37 12.27 16.10
CA PRO A 3 10.21 13.00 16.63
C PRO A 3 8.94 12.13 16.64
N ARG A 4 8.09 12.27 17.68
CA ARG A 4 6.75 11.68 17.65
C ARG A 4 6.01 12.17 16.39
N GLY A 5 5.40 11.25 15.66
CA GLY A 5 4.74 11.55 14.38
C GLY A 5 5.66 11.55 13.14
N SER A 6 6.88 11.01 13.24
CA SER A 6 7.73 10.79 12.04
C SER A 6 7.31 9.59 11.21
N TYR A 7 6.48 8.72 11.77
CA TYR A 7 6.00 7.49 11.16
C TYR A 7 4.50 7.31 11.40
N GLU A 8 3.84 6.67 10.45
CA GLU A 8 2.49 6.13 10.55
C GLU A 8 2.57 4.61 10.71
N GLU A 9 1.86 4.02 11.66
CA GLU A 9 1.69 2.56 11.64
C GLU A 9 0.51 2.23 10.72
N ASN A 10 0.78 1.58 9.59
CA ASN A 10 -0.24 1.26 8.59
C ASN A 10 -0.02 -0.14 8.01
N HIS A 11 -0.98 -0.59 7.20
CA HIS A 11 -1.00 -1.94 6.67
C HIS A 11 -0.20 -2.13 5.37
N ASP A 12 0.60 -3.20 5.26
CA ASP A 12 1.32 -3.53 4.01
C ASP A 12 0.36 -3.82 2.85
N ILE A 13 -0.66 -4.66 3.11
CA ILE A 13 -1.84 -4.77 2.27
C ILE A 13 -2.94 -3.94 2.94
N PRO A 14 -3.47 -2.88 2.29
CA PRO A 14 -4.48 -2.03 2.87
C PRO A 14 -5.80 -2.78 3.07
N LEU A 15 -6.60 -2.34 4.04
CA LEU A 15 -7.91 -2.92 4.33
C LEU A 15 -8.86 -2.83 3.13
N GLU A 16 -8.72 -1.78 2.33
CA GLU A 16 -9.49 -1.59 1.08
C GLU A 16 -9.20 -2.69 0.03
N LEU A 17 -8.06 -3.38 0.14
CA LEU A 17 -7.69 -4.55 -0.66
C LEU A 17 -7.78 -5.86 0.15
N GLY A 18 -8.55 -5.86 1.24
CA GLY A 18 -8.80 -7.05 2.07
C GLY A 18 -7.59 -7.49 2.91
N GLY A 19 -6.70 -6.56 3.27
CA GLY A 19 -5.64 -6.80 4.24
C GLY A 19 -6.19 -7.20 5.62
N SER A 20 -5.37 -7.93 6.40
CA SER A 20 -5.75 -8.31 7.75
C SER A 20 -5.60 -7.13 8.70
N ARG A 21 -6.68 -6.79 9.42
CA ARG A 21 -6.71 -5.66 10.36
C ARG A 21 -5.79 -5.82 11.55
N ARG A 22 -5.62 -7.05 12.05
CA ARG A 22 -4.96 -7.33 13.34
C ARG A 22 -3.71 -8.20 13.22
N ASP A 23 -3.30 -8.54 12.01
CA ASP A 23 -2.08 -9.32 11.80
C ASP A 23 -0.86 -8.40 11.98
N PRO A 24 0.00 -8.64 12.99
CA PRO A 24 1.21 -7.85 13.17
C PRO A 24 2.18 -7.95 11.99
N GLY A 25 2.12 -9.05 11.21
CA GLY A 25 2.91 -9.22 9.99
C GLY A 25 2.35 -8.45 8.78
N ASN A 26 1.21 -7.77 8.94
CA ASN A 26 0.65 -6.85 7.96
C ASN A 26 0.74 -5.39 8.45
N LEU A 27 1.49 -5.10 9.52
CA LEU A 27 1.67 -3.74 10.04
C LEU A 27 3.14 -3.33 9.90
N TRP A 28 3.38 -2.11 9.43
CA TRP A 28 4.74 -1.57 9.38
C TRP A 28 4.76 -0.05 9.63
N PRO A 29 5.87 0.48 10.20
CA PRO A 29 6.03 1.92 10.45
C PRO A 29 6.46 2.67 9.19
N GLU A 30 5.54 3.37 8.54
CA GLU A 30 5.76 4.11 7.30
C GLU A 30 6.30 5.52 7.59
N PRO A 31 7.45 5.92 7.05
CA PRO A 31 8.01 7.24 7.31
C PRO A 31 7.20 8.34 6.60
N TYR A 32 7.14 9.53 7.19
CA TYR A 32 6.60 10.72 6.50
C TYR A 32 7.66 11.50 5.70
N SER A 33 8.93 11.13 5.80
CA SER A 33 10.05 11.81 5.12
C SER A 33 10.83 10.88 4.21
N GLY A 34 11.54 11.46 3.24
CA GLY A 34 12.25 10.73 2.19
C GLY A 34 11.44 10.60 0.90
N THR A 35 11.84 9.68 0.03
CA THR A 35 11.21 9.46 -1.29
C THR A 35 10.08 8.42 -1.28
N LYS A 36 9.95 7.68 -0.19
CA LYS A 36 8.99 6.59 0.01
C LYS A 36 8.22 6.87 1.29
N THR A 37 7.21 7.74 1.21
CA THR A 37 6.46 8.21 2.37
C THR A 37 5.10 7.54 2.49
N ALA A 38 4.51 7.57 3.69
CA ALA A 38 3.13 7.12 3.95
C ALA A 38 2.15 7.68 2.92
N THR A 39 2.16 9.01 2.74
CA THR A 39 1.29 9.70 1.77
C THR A 39 1.51 9.27 0.32
N THR A 40 2.74 8.95 -0.08
CA THR A 40 2.99 8.43 -1.43
C THR A 40 2.48 6.99 -1.61
N LYS A 41 2.53 6.17 -0.56
CA LYS A 41 1.96 4.83 -0.55
C LYS A 41 0.43 4.88 -0.59
N ASP A 42 -0.22 5.79 0.15
CA ASP A 42 -1.68 6.01 0.11
C ASP A 42 -2.20 6.26 -1.32
N GLY A 43 -1.42 7.01 -2.12
CA GLY A 43 -1.73 7.25 -3.53
C GLY A 43 -1.71 5.98 -4.38
N VAL A 44 -0.74 5.08 -4.12
CA VAL A 44 -0.65 3.78 -4.79
C VAL A 44 -1.82 2.88 -4.35
N GLU A 45 -2.13 2.84 -3.06
CA GLU A 45 -3.26 2.08 -2.52
C GLU A 45 -4.59 2.50 -3.16
N THR A 46 -4.82 3.81 -3.24
CA THR A 46 -6.02 4.39 -3.85
C THR A 46 -6.14 4.00 -5.33
N LYS A 47 -5.05 4.07 -6.10
CA LYS A 47 -5.04 3.67 -7.51
C LYS A 47 -5.35 2.18 -7.67
N LEU A 48 -4.72 1.32 -6.87
CA LEU A 48 -4.95 -0.13 -6.88
C LEU A 48 -6.40 -0.47 -6.51
N LYS A 49 -6.94 0.10 -5.42
CA LYS A 49 -8.36 -0.04 -5.07
C LYS A 49 -9.24 0.32 -6.25
N ASN A 50 -9.05 1.51 -6.83
CA ASN A 50 -9.90 2.00 -7.91
C ASN A 50 -9.85 1.07 -9.13
N ALA A 51 -8.67 0.55 -9.47
CA ALA A 51 -8.52 -0.40 -10.58
C ALA A 51 -9.22 -1.75 -10.29
N VAL A 52 -9.17 -2.24 -9.04
CA VAL A 52 -9.92 -3.43 -8.62
C VAL A 52 -11.43 -3.17 -8.70
N CYS A 53 -11.92 -2.05 -8.16
CA CYS A 53 -13.35 -1.69 -8.20
C CYS A 53 -13.88 -1.52 -9.63
N LYS A 54 -13.04 -1.06 -10.56
CA LYS A 54 -13.38 -0.96 -11.99
C LYS A 54 -13.28 -2.30 -12.74
N GLY A 55 -12.77 -3.35 -12.11
CA GLY A 55 -12.51 -4.63 -12.76
C GLY A 55 -11.32 -4.61 -13.73
N THR A 56 -10.47 -3.56 -13.71
CA THR A 56 -9.29 -3.45 -14.57
C THR A 56 -8.22 -4.47 -14.19
N ILE A 57 -8.07 -4.74 -12.89
CA ILE A 57 -7.17 -5.77 -12.36
C ILE A 57 -7.89 -6.61 -11.30
N THR A 58 -7.40 -7.82 -11.04
CA THR A 58 -7.97 -8.67 -9.98
C THR A 58 -7.48 -8.24 -8.60
N LEU A 59 -8.28 -8.52 -7.56
CA LEU A 59 -7.88 -8.30 -6.16
C LEU A 59 -6.58 -9.03 -5.81
N SER A 60 -6.40 -10.26 -6.33
CA SER A 60 -5.18 -11.05 -6.10
C SER A 60 -3.94 -10.39 -6.72
N ALA A 61 -4.05 -9.84 -7.93
CA ALA A 61 -2.96 -9.12 -8.58
C ALA A 61 -2.57 -7.87 -7.78
N ALA A 62 -3.55 -7.07 -7.34
CA ALA A 62 -3.30 -5.89 -6.53
C ALA A 62 -2.59 -6.22 -5.20
N ARG A 63 -3.07 -7.24 -4.47
CA ARG A 63 -2.46 -7.69 -3.20
C ARG A 63 -1.03 -8.20 -3.39
N THR A 64 -0.78 -8.96 -4.44
CA THR A 64 0.56 -9.50 -4.73
C THR A 64 1.52 -8.37 -5.08
N ALA A 65 1.10 -7.42 -5.92
CA ALA A 65 1.91 -6.29 -6.34
C ALA A 65 2.31 -5.38 -5.16
N ILE A 66 1.34 -4.99 -4.33
CA ILE A 66 1.61 -4.07 -3.22
C ILE A 66 2.45 -4.72 -2.12
N LYS A 67 2.18 -5.98 -1.78
CA LYS A 67 2.93 -6.73 -0.76
C LYS A 67 4.40 -6.94 -1.15
N ASN A 68 4.67 -7.20 -2.43
CA ASN A 68 6.03 -7.44 -2.90
C ASN A 68 6.85 -6.16 -2.97
N ASN A 69 6.31 -5.12 -3.62
CA ASN A 69 6.94 -3.82 -3.71
C ASN A 69 5.92 -2.78 -4.18
N TRP A 70 5.35 -2.04 -3.22
CA TRP A 70 4.37 -1.00 -3.49
C TRP A 70 4.86 0.08 -4.47
N THR A 71 6.17 0.39 -4.48
CA THR A 71 6.72 1.44 -5.37
C THR A 71 6.69 1.07 -6.85
N THR A 72 6.64 -0.23 -7.17
CA THR A 72 6.51 -0.73 -8.54
C THR A 72 5.13 -1.28 -8.83
N ALA A 73 4.23 -1.31 -7.85
CA ALA A 73 2.95 -2.01 -7.93
C ALA A 73 2.08 -1.55 -9.12
N LEU A 74 2.02 -0.24 -9.38
CA LEU A 74 1.26 0.30 -10.50
C LEU A 74 1.82 -0.14 -11.86
N SER A 75 3.15 -0.14 -12.00
CA SER A 75 3.82 -0.57 -13.23
C SER A 75 3.60 -2.06 -13.49
N VAL A 76 3.80 -2.93 -12.49
CA VAL A 76 3.63 -4.38 -12.67
C VAL A 76 2.19 -4.81 -12.90
N THR A 77 1.21 -4.02 -12.43
CA THR A 77 -0.21 -4.26 -12.69
C THR A 77 -0.72 -3.57 -13.95
N GLY A 78 0.12 -2.79 -14.64
CA GLY A 78 -0.23 -2.12 -15.90
C GLY A 78 -1.15 -0.90 -15.74
N ILE A 79 -1.22 -0.31 -14.55
CA ILE A 79 -2.07 0.85 -14.23
C ILE A 79 -1.27 2.11 -13.84
N GLY A 80 0.03 2.12 -14.19
CA GLY A 80 1.00 3.19 -13.94
C GLY A 80 0.61 4.53 -14.56
#